data_AF-A0A2V6P3V1-F1
#
_entry.id   AF-A0A2V6P3V1-F1
#
_cell.length_a   1.000
_cell.length_b   1.000
_cell.length_c   1.000
_cell.angle_alpha   90.00
_cell.angle_beta   90.00
_cell.angle_gamma   90.00
#
_symmetry.space_group_name_H-M   'P 1'
#
loop_
_entity.id
_entity.type
_entity.pdbx_description
1 polymer ?
#
loop_
_entity_poly.entity_id
_entity_poly.type
_entity_poly.pdbx_seq_one_letter_code
_entity_poly.pdbx_strand_id
1 'polypeptide(L)'
;MALATSSARTKRSSAATWASREFMSWIDPDFPKTATPSDRVGRVLGLNPGLMTGPGTNTYLVGERDPILIDTGGGVPGYVANLEAYLRARGWTRPSRIVLTHRHRDHMGGVAQLRERFPGVRVAKMRHRDPALPEPVDDLRDGQAVQGDGVTLIPVYTPGHASDHLCYFLVEEQALFTGDVILAGSTTVIPPADGDLTAYMTSLRRLQQLDVRRIYPAHGPVVEDGPAKIREYIEHRLLRERQILEVVGEGRATIPGIVEKIYAEVSPALHVAAAMSVESHLRALEKAGRVRERLISGAPSRWELV
;
A
#
# COMPACT_ATOMS: atom_id res chain seq x y z
N MET A 1 -40.21 59.06 1.93
CA MET A 1 -40.05 58.20 0.74
C MET A 1 -38.56 58.11 0.46
N ALA A 2 -37.87 57.11 1.02
CA ALA A 2 -36.43 56.93 0.90
C ALA A 2 -36.13 55.45 0.69
N LEU A 3 -35.43 55.16 -0.40
CA LEU A 3 -34.97 53.84 -0.83
C LEU A 3 -33.75 53.42 0.00
N ALA A 4 -33.72 52.16 0.45
CA ALA A 4 -32.50 51.50 0.87
C ALA A 4 -32.47 50.09 0.29
N THR A 5 -31.46 49.85 -0.53
CA THR A 5 -31.08 48.58 -1.15
C THR A 5 -30.44 47.65 -0.11
N SER A 6 -30.72 46.35 -0.18
CA SER A 6 -29.95 45.33 0.56
C SER A 6 -29.71 44.09 -0.31
N SER A 7 -28.43 43.97 -0.66
CA SER A 7 -27.67 42.92 -1.31
C SER A 7 -28.00 41.48 -0.86
N ALA A 8 -28.18 40.60 -1.85
CA ALA A 8 -28.21 39.15 -1.67
C ALA A 8 -26.80 38.59 -1.39
N ARG A 9 -26.60 38.04 -0.18
CA ARG A 9 -25.40 37.29 0.19
C ARG A 9 -25.58 35.82 -0.23
N THR A 10 -24.89 35.42 -1.29
CA THR A 10 -24.69 34.01 -1.67
C THR A 10 -23.87 33.29 -0.58
N LYS A 11 -24.45 32.24 0.01
CA LYS A 11 -23.78 31.30 0.92
C LYS A 11 -22.71 30.53 0.14
N ARG A 12 -21.42 30.84 0.38
CA ARG A 12 -20.32 29.92 0.09
C ARG A 12 -20.35 28.82 1.15
N SER A 13 -20.73 27.59 0.79
CA SER A 13 -20.62 26.43 1.66
C SER A 13 -19.16 26.01 1.83
N SER A 14 -18.82 25.62 3.05
CA SER A 14 -17.49 25.38 3.57
C SER A 14 -16.85 24.07 3.08
N ALA A 15 -15.88 24.17 2.17
CA ALA A 15 -14.88 23.11 1.91
C ALA A 15 -13.89 22.95 3.10
N ALA A 16 -13.73 23.97 3.93
CA ALA A 16 -12.74 24.01 5.02
C ALA A 16 -13.03 23.07 6.22
N THR A 17 -14.19 22.43 6.27
CA THR A 17 -14.56 21.47 7.35
C THR A 17 -14.30 20.00 7.00
N TRP A 18 -13.93 19.68 5.75
CA TRP A 18 -13.73 18.30 5.27
C TRP A 18 -12.29 17.81 5.44
N ALA A 19 -11.28 18.65 5.12
CA ALA A 19 -9.88 18.23 5.05
C ALA A 19 -9.19 17.91 6.40
N SER A 20 -9.71 18.40 7.54
CA SER A 20 -9.12 18.11 8.87
C SER A 20 -9.69 16.86 9.54
N ARG A 21 -10.88 16.40 9.14
CA ARG A 21 -11.51 15.18 9.67
C ARG A 21 -11.00 13.90 9.01
N GLU A 22 -10.56 13.95 7.75
CA GLU A 22 -10.03 12.77 7.03
C GLU A 22 -8.60 12.38 7.45
N PHE A 23 -7.79 13.30 7.98
CA PHE A 23 -6.44 12.95 8.43
C PHE A 23 -6.44 12.06 9.69
N MET A 24 -7.38 12.30 10.61
CA MET A 24 -7.65 11.39 11.73
C MET A 24 -8.39 10.12 11.29
N SER A 25 -9.02 10.08 10.11
CA SER A 25 -9.75 8.88 9.69
C SER A 25 -8.85 7.77 9.15
N TRP A 26 -7.66 8.10 8.61
CA TRP A 26 -6.71 7.09 8.13
C TRP A 26 -6.01 6.33 9.26
N ILE A 27 -5.65 7.03 10.34
CA ILE A 27 -5.07 6.44 11.54
C ILE A 27 -6.21 6.21 12.54
N ASP A 28 -6.92 5.10 12.36
CA ASP A 28 -8.01 4.70 13.25
C ASP A 28 -7.44 4.12 14.57
N PRO A 29 -7.57 4.81 15.71
CA PRO A 29 -7.07 4.33 17.00
C PRO A 29 -7.89 3.15 17.54
N ASP A 30 -9.13 2.98 17.06
CA ASP A 30 -10.05 1.92 17.49
C ASP A 30 -9.95 0.69 16.57
N PHE A 31 -9.05 0.71 15.58
CA PHE A 31 -8.85 -0.41 14.67
C PHE A 31 -8.44 -1.67 15.45
N PRO A 32 -9.17 -2.81 15.29
CA PRO A 32 -8.95 -3.97 16.14
C PRO A 32 -7.52 -4.52 16.02
N LYS A 33 -6.86 -4.75 17.17
CA LYS A 33 -5.50 -5.33 17.20
C LYS A 33 -5.43 -6.74 16.63
N THR A 34 -6.56 -7.45 16.60
CA THR A 34 -6.71 -8.75 15.96
C THR A 34 -8.08 -8.85 15.29
N ALA A 35 -8.18 -9.70 14.26
CA ALA A 35 -9.44 -10.04 13.61
C ALA A 35 -9.36 -11.44 12.99
N THR A 36 -10.51 -12.05 12.73
CA THR A 36 -10.63 -13.35 12.06
C THR A 36 -11.60 -13.19 10.89
N PRO A 37 -11.18 -12.58 9.77
CA PRO A 37 -12.06 -12.31 8.63
C PRO A 37 -12.61 -13.56 7.92
N SER A 38 -12.03 -14.74 8.15
CA SER A 38 -12.54 -16.00 7.64
C SER A 38 -12.06 -17.18 8.49
N ASP A 39 -12.56 -18.39 8.20
CA ASP A 39 -12.14 -19.60 8.90
C ASP A 39 -10.64 -19.90 8.72
N ARG A 40 -10.07 -19.51 7.56
CA ARG A 40 -8.67 -19.75 7.18
C ARG A 40 -7.76 -18.55 7.40
N VAL A 41 -8.30 -17.35 7.62
CA VAL A 41 -7.51 -16.11 7.67
C VAL A 41 -7.71 -15.42 9.02
N GLY A 42 -6.62 -15.31 9.76
CA GLY A 42 -6.47 -14.41 10.90
C GLY A 42 -5.66 -13.17 10.55
N ARG A 43 -5.87 -12.09 11.30
CA ARG A 43 -5.12 -10.84 11.20
C ARG A 43 -4.61 -10.41 12.56
N VAL A 44 -3.34 -10.07 12.65
CA VAL A 44 -2.71 -9.49 13.83
C VAL A 44 -2.08 -8.16 13.42
N LEU A 45 -2.45 -7.08 14.11
CA LEU A 45 -1.93 -5.75 13.80
C LEU A 45 -0.49 -5.61 14.33
N GLY A 46 0.37 -5.03 13.51
CA GLY A 46 1.79 -4.77 13.76
C GLY A 46 2.07 -3.73 14.84
N LEU A 47 1.04 -3.05 15.36
CA LEU A 47 1.11 -2.03 16.42
C LEU A 47 2.00 -0.82 16.08
N ASN A 48 2.12 -0.51 14.80
CA ASN A 48 2.95 0.54 14.23
C ASN A 48 2.11 1.56 13.44
N PRO A 49 1.16 2.28 14.07
CA PRO A 49 0.32 3.25 13.37
C PRO A 49 1.16 4.43 12.86
N GLY A 50 0.74 5.02 11.75
CA GLY A 50 1.46 6.13 11.13
C GLY A 50 0.89 6.54 9.79
N LEU A 51 1.44 7.61 9.21
CA LEU A 51 0.96 8.16 7.94
C LEU A 51 1.02 7.13 6.79
N MET A 52 2.09 6.33 6.75
CA MET A 52 2.28 5.31 5.72
C MET A 52 1.54 4.02 6.03
N THR A 53 1.36 3.70 7.32
CA THR A 53 0.86 2.40 7.79
C THR A 53 -0.59 2.43 8.28
N GLY A 54 -1.24 3.59 8.27
CA GLY A 54 -2.58 3.81 8.79
C GLY A 54 -2.70 3.38 10.25
N PRO A 55 -3.63 2.48 10.62
CA PRO A 55 -3.71 1.93 11.97
C PRO A 55 -2.54 1.01 12.34
N GLY A 56 -1.78 0.52 11.36
CA GLY A 56 -0.64 -0.39 11.51
C GLY A 56 -0.57 -1.40 10.37
N THR A 57 0.52 -2.16 10.32
CA THR A 57 0.67 -3.25 9.32
C THR A 57 -0.19 -4.43 9.72
N ASN A 58 -1.09 -4.86 8.86
CA ASN A 58 -1.80 -6.13 8.98
C ASN A 58 -0.83 -7.26 8.65
N THR A 59 -0.53 -8.10 9.63
CA THR A 59 0.09 -9.40 9.38
C THR A 59 -1.01 -10.46 9.37
N TYR A 60 -0.89 -11.44 8.48
CA TYR A 60 -1.95 -12.42 8.25
C TYR A 60 -1.50 -13.83 8.59
N LEU A 61 -2.35 -14.58 9.31
CA LEU A 61 -2.16 -15.99 9.59
C LEU A 61 -3.10 -16.78 8.69
N VAL A 62 -2.55 -17.58 7.79
CA VAL A 62 -3.30 -18.29 6.75
C VAL A 62 -3.17 -19.80 6.92
N GLY A 63 -4.26 -20.48 7.23
CA GLY A 63 -4.32 -21.93 7.45
C GLY A 63 -5.26 -22.33 8.59
N GLU A 64 -5.43 -23.64 8.79
CA GLU A 64 -6.38 -24.19 9.75
C GLU A 64 -5.76 -24.50 11.14
N ARG A 65 -4.51 -25.00 11.23
CA ARG A 65 -3.84 -25.33 12.52
C ARG A 65 -2.41 -24.80 12.70
N ASP A 66 -1.59 -24.81 11.65
CA ASP A 66 -0.20 -24.31 11.69
C ASP A 66 -0.02 -23.26 10.58
N PRO A 67 -0.54 -22.05 10.78
CA PRO A 67 -0.73 -21.09 9.69
C PRO A 67 0.59 -20.59 9.10
N ILE A 68 0.56 -20.23 7.83
CA ILE A 68 1.58 -19.39 7.19
C ILE A 68 1.37 -17.97 7.71
N LEU A 69 2.44 -17.32 8.19
CA LEU A 69 2.42 -15.90 8.55
C LEU A 69 2.87 -15.06 7.33
N ILE A 70 2.03 -14.13 6.88
CA ILE A 70 2.35 -13.12 5.87
C ILE A 70 2.75 -11.83 6.58
N ASP A 71 3.97 -11.36 6.32
CA ASP A 71 4.61 -10.18 6.92
C ASP A 71 4.77 -10.22 8.46
N THR A 72 5.54 -9.28 8.99
CA THR A 72 6.07 -9.33 10.36
C THR A 72 5.99 -8.02 11.13
N GLY A 73 5.39 -6.98 10.54
CA GLY A 73 5.34 -5.67 11.17
C GLY A 73 6.71 -4.97 11.22
N GLY A 74 6.75 -3.80 11.86
CA GLY A 74 7.96 -2.97 11.99
C GLY A 74 8.94 -3.37 13.09
N GLY A 75 8.75 -4.54 13.72
CA GLY A 75 9.56 -5.00 14.85
C GLY A 75 9.38 -4.16 16.13
N VAL A 76 8.17 -3.62 16.34
CA VAL A 76 7.85 -2.79 17.51
C VAL A 76 7.53 -3.65 18.74
N PRO A 77 7.78 -3.14 19.96
CA PRO A 77 7.41 -3.84 21.19
C PRO A 77 5.91 -4.19 21.23
N GLY A 78 5.60 -5.37 21.77
CA GLY A 78 4.22 -5.84 21.96
C GLY A 78 3.63 -6.60 20.77
N TYR A 79 4.16 -6.47 19.55
CA TYR A 79 3.65 -7.22 18.39
C TYR A 79 3.74 -8.74 18.60
N VAL A 80 4.90 -9.24 19.05
CA VAL A 80 5.09 -10.68 19.30
C VAL A 80 4.12 -11.20 20.36
N ALA A 81 3.90 -10.46 21.45
CA ALA A 81 2.95 -10.83 22.49
C ALA A 81 1.50 -10.85 21.96
N ASN A 82 1.12 -9.89 21.11
CA ASN A 82 -0.18 -9.84 20.45
C ASN A 82 -0.39 -11.05 19.51
N LEU A 83 0.64 -11.39 18.73
CA LEU A 83 0.64 -12.57 17.86
C LEU A 83 0.46 -13.86 18.66
N GLU A 84 1.21 -14.04 19.75
CA GLU A 84 1.09 -15.23 20.60
C GLU A 84 -0.27 -15.35 21.28
N ALA A 85 -0.84 -14.24 21.73
CA ALA A 85 -2.18 -14.22 22.30
C ALA A 85 -3.21 -14.69 21.26
N TYR A 86 -3.09 -14.22 20.01
CA TYR A 86 -3.96 -14.65 18.92
C TYR A 86 -3.78 -16.13 18.56
N LEU A 87 -2.53 -16.61 18.42
CA LEU A 87 -2.23 -18.02 18.17
C LEU A 87 -2.86 -18.91 19.25
N ARG A 88 -2.67 -18.57 20.53
CA ARG A 88 -3.23 -19.31 21.67
C ARG A 88 -4.75 -19.34 21.64
N ALA A 89 -5.41 -18.23 21.33
CA ALA A 89 -6.86 -18.15 21.22
C ALA A 89 -7.41 -19.03 20.09
N ARG A 90 -6.61 -19.29 19.05
CA ARG A 90 -6.94 -20.21 17.94
C ARG A 90 -6.54 -21.67 18.21
N GLY A 91 -5.90 -21.97 19.35
CA GLY A 91 -5.35 -23.29 19.65
C GLY A 91 -4.06 -23.61 18.87
N TRP A 92 -3.43 -22.60 18.27
CA TRP A 92 -2.20 -22.72 17.50
C TRP A 92 -0.97 -22.45 18.37
N THR A 93 0.15 -23.11 18.07
CA THR A 93 1.38 -22.96 18.87
C THR A 93 2.38 -22.01 18.23
N ARG A 94 2.50 -22.04 16.90
CA ARG A 94 3.44 -21.23 16.12
C ARG A 94 3.02 -21.14 14.65
N PRO A 95 3.56 -20.18 13.88
CA PRO A 95 3.49 -20.23 12.42
C PRO A 95 4.33 -21.38 11.86
N SER A 96 3.86 -22.01 10.77
CA SER A 96 4.62 -23.04 10.05
C SER A 96 5.79 -22.45 9.25
N ARG A 97 5.61 -21.23 8.73
CA ARG A 97 6.63 -20.42 8.05
C ARG A 97 6.19 -18.95 7.98
N ILE A 98 7.12 -18.10 7.59
CA ILE A 98 6.90 -16.69 7.29
C ILE A 98 7.11 -16.49 5.79
N VAL A 99 6.20 -15.79 5.13
CA VAL A 99 6.39 -15.27 3.78
C VAL A 99 6.30 -13.74 3.83
N LEU A 100 7.20 -13.06 3.13
CA LEU A 100 7.27 -11.60 3.13
C LEU A 100 6.78 -11.06 1.79
N THR A 101 5.99 -9.99 1.81
CA THR A 101 5.51 -9.34 0.59
C THR A 101 6.65 -8.58 -0.10
N HIS A 102 7.38 -7.75 0.65
CA HIS A 102 8.47 -6.93 0.11
C HIS A 102 9.42 -6.42 1.21
N ARG A 103 10.43 -5.66 0.79
CA ARG A 103 11.56 -5.19 1.61
C ARG A 103 11.30 -4.04 2.58
N HIS A 104 10.14 -3.40 2.57
CA HIS A 104 9.92 -2.27 3.49
C HIS A 104 9.92 -2.72 4.94
N ARG A 105 10.45 -1.85 5.80
CA ARG A 105 10.77 -2.17 7.20
C ARG A 105 9.55 -2.62 7.98
N ASP A 106 8.39 -2.08 7.70
CA ASP A 106 7.14 -2.41 8.37
C ASP A 106 6.54 -3.76 7.94
N HIS A 107 7.12 -4.43 6.94
CA HIS A 107 6.74 -5.79 6.54
C HIS A 107 7.75 -6.83 7.01
N MET A 108 9.05 -6.52 6.98
CA MET A 108 10.11 -7.46 7.34
C MET A 108 10.84 -7.16 8.66
N GLY A 109 10.50 -6.07 9.35
CA GLY A 109 11.22 -5.60 10.54
C GLY A 109 11.09 -6.50 11.76
N GLY A 110 10.02 -7.30 11.85
CA GLY A 110 9.80 -8.24 12.95
C GLY A 110 10.51 -9.58 12.80
N VAL A 111 11.20 -9.85 11.69
CA VAL A 111 11.79 -11.17 11.40
C VAL A 111 12.75 -11.65 12.50
N ALA A 112 13.64 -10.77 12.98
CA ALA A 112 14.61 -11.13 14.02
C ALA A 112 13.92 -11.58 15.33
N GLN A 113 12.94 -10.79 15.78
CA GLN A 113 12.16 -11.07 17.00
C GLN A 113 11.35 -12.36 16.87
N LEU A 114 10.78 -12.62 15.69
CA LEU A 114 10.01 -13.85 15.44
C LEU A 114 10.90 -15.10 15.37
N ARG A 115 12.14 -14.99 14.90
CA ARG A 115 13.09 -16.11 14.94
C ARG A 115 13.58 -16.44 16.33
N GLU A 116 13.80 -15.41 17.14
CA GLU A 116 14.10 -15.59 18.57
C GLU A 116 12.91 -16.26 19.28
N ARG A 117 11.68 -15.80 19.00
CA ARG A 117 10.48 -16.36 19.64
C ARG A 117 10.14 -17.76 19.16
N PHE A 118 10.30 -18.04 17.87
CA PHE A 118 9.95 -19.30 17.23
C PHE A 118 11.19 -19.91 16.55
N PRO A 119 12.12 -20.50 17.32
CA PRO A 119 13.33 -21.09 16.77
C PRO A 119 13.03 -22.05 15.61
N GLY A 120 13.83 -21.94 14.54
CA GLY A 120 13.70 -22.75 13.33
C GLY A 120 12.58 -22.33 12.36
N VAL A 121 11.83 -21.25 12.61
CA VAL A 121 10.84 -20.77 11.64
C VAL A 121 11.54 -20.33 10.35
N ARG A 122 11.12 -20.91 9.21
CA ARG A 122 11.64 -20.54 7.90
C ARG A 122 11.01 -19.23 7.42
N VAL A 123 11.80 -18.43 6.73
CA VAL A 123 11.38 -17.16 6.13
C VAL A 123 11.63 -17.24 4.63
N ALA A 124 10.61 -16.94 3.84
CA ALA A 124 10.71 -16.91 2.38
C ALA A 124 10.32 -15.53 1.85
N LYS A 125 11.01 -15.07 0.82
CA LYS A 125 10.80 -13.77 0.18
C LYS A 125 11.36 -13.82 -1.25
N MET A 126 10.85 -13.00 -2.16
CA MET A 126 11.56 -12.76 -3.41
C MET A 126 12.95 -12.21 -3.12
N ARG A 127 13.98 -12.90 -3.63
CA ARG A 127 15.37 -12.54 -3.36
C ARG A 127 15.65 -11.11 -3.87
N HIS A 128 16.06 -10.27 -2.94
CA HIS A 128 16.53 -8.91 -3.16
C HIS A 128 17.68 -8.64 -2.18
N ARG A 129 18.51 -7.63 -2.45
CA ARG A 129 19.62 -7.29 -1.56
C ARG A 129 19.10 -6.44 -0.40
N ASP A 130 18.79 -7.10 0.72
CA ASP A 130 18.25 -6.46 1.92
C ASP A 130 19.18 -6.64 3.12
N PRO A 131 20.11 -5.68 3.39
CA PRO A 131 21.06 -5.79 4.50
C PRO A 131 20.41 -5.90 5.88
N ALA A 132 19.17 -5.44 6.02
CA ALA A 132 18.42 -5.45 7.26
C ALA A 132 17.66 -6.78 7.51
N LEU A 133 17.63 -7.70 6.54
CA LEU A 133 16.92 -8.96 6.66
C LEU A 133 17.89 -10.07 7.13
N PRO A 134 17.65 -10.70 8.30
CA PRO A 134 18.53 -11.78 8.76
C PRO A 134 18.47 -13.02 7.86
N GLU A 135 19.62 -13.58 7.48
CA GLU A 135 19.74 -14.86 6.78
C GLU A 135 19.58 -16.07 7.74
N PRO A 136 19.17 -17.27 7.26
CA PRO A 136 18.89 -17.63 5.87
C PRO A 136 17.49 -17.19 5.41
N VAL A 137 17.33 -16.78 4.15
CA VAL A 137 16.02 -16.51 3.52
C VAL A 137 15.85 -17.36 2.27
N ASP A 138 14.73 -18.08 2.20
CA ASP A 138 14.37 -18.86 1.02
C ASP A 138 13.90 -17.95 -0.12
N ASP A 139 14.40 -18.20 -1.33
CA ASP A 139 13.96 -17.47 -2.52
C ASP A 139 12.55 -17.93 -2.90
N LEU A 140 11.61 -16.99 -2.93
CA LEU A 140 10.22 -17.22 -3.32
C LEU A 140 9.91 -16.51 -4.63
N ARG A 141 9.45 -17.27 -5.63
CA ARG A 141 9.24 -16.76 -6.98
C ARG A 141 7.78 -16.70 -7.36
N ASP A 142 7.51 -15.91 -8.40
CA ASP A 142 6.21 -15.86 -9.07
C ASP A 142 5.68 -17.26 -9.40
N GLY A 143 4.41 -17.52 -9.06
CA GLY A 143 3.73 -18.78 -9.35
C GLY A 143 4.16 -19.98 -8.49
N GLN A 144 5.20 -19.85 -7.66
CA GLN A 144 5.70 -20.94 -6.83
C GLN A 144 4.78 -21.17 -5.63
N ALA A 145 3.86 -22.14 -5.76
CA ALA A 145 2.87 -22.44 -4.72
C ALA A 145 3.51 -22.70 -3.34
N VAL A 146 2.96 -22.05 -2.32
CA VAL A 146 3.29 -22.25 -0.91
C VAL A 146 2.14 -22.98 -0.24
N GLN A 147 2.38 -24.26 0.07
CA GLN A 147 1.41 -25.14 0.71
C GLN A 147 1.37 -24.88 2.22
N GLY A 148 0.17 -24.82 2.78
CA GLY A 148 -0.11 -24.77 4.22
C GLY A 148 -1.23 -25.75 4.60
N ASP A 149 -1.59 -25.79 5.89
CA ASP A 149 -2.66 -26.66 6.39
C ASP A 149 -4.03 -26.17 5.89
N GLY A 150 -4.59 -26.85 4.89
CA GLY A 150 -5.88 -26.53 4.28
C GLY A 150 -5.88 -25.31 3.35
N VAL A 151 -4.69 -24.84 2.93
CA VAL A 151 -4.52 -23.61 2.15
C VAL A 151 -3.38 -23.68 1.13
N THR A 152 -3.55 -22.99 0.01
CA THR A 152 -2.54 -22.80 -1.03
C THR A 152 -2.38 -21.31 -1.32
N LEU A 153 -1.19 -20.76 -1.05
CA LEU A 153 -0.83 -19.41 -1.46
C LEU A 153 0.00 -19.45 -2.75
N ILE A 154 -0.44 -18.73 -3.77
CA ILE A 154 0.32 -18.51 -5.01
C ILE A 154 0.93 -17.11 -4.98
N PRO A 155 2.26 -16.97 -4.89
CA PRO A 155 2.90 -15.68 -5.03
C PRO A 155 2.68 -15.11 -6.43
N VAL A 156 2.29 -13.84 -6.51
CA VAL A 156 2.13 -13.09 -7.75
C VAL A 156 3.09 -11.92 -7.71
N TYR A 157 4.09 -11.93 -8.59
CA TYR A 157 5.03 -10.83 -8.75
C TYR A 157 4.32 -9.59 -9.27
N THR A 158 4.36 -8.54 -8.45
CA THR A 158 3.64 -7.30 -8.65
C THR A 158 4.56 -6.10 -8.36
N PRO A 159 5.63 -5.92 -9.16
CA PRO A 159 6.55 -4.80 -8.96
C PRO A 159 5.84 -3.46 -9.18
N GLY A 160 6.48 -2.42 -8.68
CA GLY A 160 6.09 -1.04 -8.94
C GLY A 160 5.98 -0.22 -7.67
N HIS A 161 5.45 -0.78 -6.57
CA HIS A 161 5.62 -0.18 -5.24
C HIS A 161 7.05 -0.42 -4.71
N ALA A 162 7.50 -1.67 -4.81
CA ALA A 162 8.88 -2.10 -4.58
C ALA A 162 9.28 -3.10 -5.67
N SER A 163 10.57 -3.19 -5.97
CA SER A 163 11.07 -4.03 -7.07
C SER A 163 10.95 -5.53 -6.80
N ASP A 164 10.79 -5.92 -5.53
CA ASP A 164 10.72 -7.30 -5.03
C ASP A 164 9.30 -7.70 -4.57
N HIS A 165 8.28 -6.88 -4.87
CA HIS A 165 6.96 -7.05 -4.28
C HIS A 165 6.21 -8.27 -4.80
N LEU A 166 5.71 -9.08 -3.87
CA LEU A 166 4.80 -10.20 -4.08
C LEU A 166 3.44 -9.91 -3.44
N CYS A 167 2.37 -10.02 -4.22
CA CYS A 167 1.05 -10.34 -3.67
C CYS A 167 0.94 -11.87 -3.45
N TYR A 168 0.00 -12.31 -2.62
CA TYR A 168 -0.29 -13.73 -2.44
C TYR A 168 -1.76 -14.02 -2.72
N PHE A 169 -2.04 -14.88 -3.71
CA PHE A 169 -3.38 -15.33 -4.02
C PHE A 169 -3.70 -16.62 -3.24
N LEU A 170 -4.71 -16.56 -2.39
CA LEU A 170 -5.25 -17.70 -1.66
C LEU A 170 -6.32 -18.39 -2.51
N VAL A 171 -5.99 -19.59 -2.99
CA VAL A 171 -6.81 -20.34 -3.95
C VAL A 171 -8.19 -20.65 -3.37
N GLU A 172 -8.24 -21.13 -2.12
CA GLU A 172 -9.45 -21.66 -1.49
C GLU A 172 -10.51 -20.59 -1.19
N GLU A 173 -10.12 -19.32 -1.09
CA GLU A 173 -11.05 -18.21 -0.84
C GLU A 173 -11.15 -17.23 -2.02
N GLN A 174 -10.40 -17.47 -3.10
CA GLN A 174 -10.26 -16.52 -4.20
C GLN A 174 -9.87 -15.11 -3.68
N ALA A 175 -9.00 -15.08 -2.66
CA ALA A 175 -8.65 -13.87 -1.95
C ALA A 175 -7.21 -13.47 -2.24
N LEU A 176 -6.93 -12.16 -2.22
CA LEU A 176 -5.60 -11.64 -2.54
C LEU A 176 -5.05 -10.84 -1.37
N PHE A 177 -3.91 -11.28 -0.83
CA PHE A 177 -3.09 -10.47 0.06
C PHE A 177 -2.25 -9.52 -0.78
N THR A 178 -2.55 -8.23 -0.73
CA THR A 178 -2.03 -7.26 -1.71
C THR A 178 -0.76 -6.55 -1.28
N GLY A 179 -0.28 -6.80 -0.05
CA GLY A 179 0.80 -6.00 0.53
C GLY A 179 0.46 -4.51 0.39
N ASP A 180 1.40 -3.78 -0.18
CA ASP A 180 1.29 -2.34 -0.43
C ASP A 180 0.90 -1.98 -1.86
N VAL A 181 0.54 -2.96 -2.70
CA VAL A 181 0.06 -2.68 -4.07
C VAL A 181 -1.36 -2.11 -4.05
N ILE A 182 -2.23 -2.61 -3.16
CA ILE A 182 -3.59 -2.09 -2.96
C ILE A 182 -3.86 -1.99 -1.46
N LEU A 183 -4.25 -0.80 -1.01
CA LEU A 183 -4.61 -0.48 0.36
C LEU A 183 -6.11 -0.18 0.47
N ALA A 184 -6.66 -0.24 1.69
CA ALA A 184 -8.04 0.15 1.96
C ALA A 184 -8.05 1.40 2.84
N GLY A 185 -8.51 2.54 2.33
CA GLY A 185 -8.60 3.81 3.08
C GLY A 185 -7.55 4.87 2.70
N SER A 186 -6.55 4.49 1.87
CA SER A 186 -5.60 5.40 1.24
C SER A 186 -5.17 4.85 -0.12
N THR A 187 -4.27 5.55 -0.81
CA THR A 187 -3.60 5.09 -2.03
C THR A 187 -2.13 4.77 -1.75
N THR A 188 -1.59 3.74 -2.39
CA THR A 188 -0.17 3.42 -2.26
C THR A 188 0.75 4.51 -2.83
N VAL A 189 1.94 4.63 -2.27
CA VAL A 189 3.02 5.47 -2.82
C VAL A 189 3.85 4.62 -3.77
N ILE A 190 4.37 5.24 -4.84
CA ILE A 190 5.30 4.63 -5.78
C ILE A 190 6.62 5.39 -5.61
N PRO A 191 7.54 4.93 -4.75
CA PRO A 191 8.74 5.68 -4.40
C PRO A 191 9.69 5.76 -5.59
N PRO A 192 10.18 6.93 -6.02
CA PRO A 192 11.06 7.05 -7.19
C PRO A 192 12.36 6.22 -7.11
N ALA A 193 12.82 5.89 -5.90
CA ALA A 193 14.09 5.18 -5.70
C ALA A 193 14.03 3.68 -6.02
N ASP A 194 12.86 3.04 -5.91
CA ASP A 194 12.69 1.58 -6.06
C ASP A 194 11.34 1.17 -6.71
N GLY A 195 10.45 2.14 -6.89
CA GLY A 195 9.17 1.99 -7.53
C GLY A 195 9.18 2.45 -8.99
N ASP A 196 8.25 1.91 -9.77
CA ASP A 196 8.04 2.25 -11.18
C ASP A 196 6.53 2.20 -11.46
N LEU A 197 5.93 3.34 -11.86
CA LEU A 197 4.49 3.43 -12.11
C LEU A 197 4.05 2.58 -13.32
N THR A 198 4.90 2.40 -14.32
CA THR A 198 4.58 1.56 -15.49
C THR A 198 4.49 0.10 -15.07
N ALA A 199 5.45 -0.36 -14.27
CA ALA A 199 5.45 -1.69 -13.66
C ALA A 199 4.23 -1.85 -12.75
N TYR A 200 3.95 -0.87 -11.91
CA TYR A 200 2.79 -0.86 -11.02
C TYR A 200 1.46 -0.99 -11.79
N MET A 201 1.26 -0.22 -12.86
CA MET A 201 0.05 -0.32 -13.69
C MET A 201 -0.04 -1.66 -14.42
N THR A 202 1.09 -2.25 -14.80
CA THR A 202 1.14 -3.61 -15.36
C THR A 202 0.73 -4.64 -14.31
N SER A 203 1.22 -4.50 -13.08
CA SER A 203 0.85 -5.32 -11.93
C SER A 203 -0.63 -5.24 -11.62
N LEU A 204 -1.23 -4.04 -11.55
CA LEU A 204 -2.67 -3.88 -11.33
C LEU A 204 -3.51 -4.55 -12.43
N ARG A 205 -3.12 -4.40 -13.71
CA ARG A 205 -3.81 -5.08 -14.81
C ARG A 205 -3.67 -6.60 -14.73
N ARG A 206 -2.51 -7.11 -14.32
CA ARG A 206 -2.31 -8.55 -14.07
C ARG A 206 -3.24 -9.05 -12.96
N LEU A 207 -3.32 -8.32 -11.84
CA LEU A 207 -4.22 -8.64 -10.73
C LEU A 207 -5.70 -8.60 -11.16
N GLN A 208 -6.07 -7.68 -12.06
CA GLN A 208 -7.42 -7.60 -12.61
C GLN A 208 -7.83 -8.84 -13.43
N GLN A 209 -6.87 -9.59 -13.97
CA GLN A 209 -7.14 -10.83 -14.71
C GLN A 209 -7.26 -12.06 -13.79
N LEU A 210 -6.94 -11.92 -12.49
CA LEU A 210 -7.15 -12.98 -11.51
C LEU A 210 -8.62 -12.97 -11.07
N ASP A 211 -9.16 -14.14 -10.79
CA ASP A 211 -10.52 -14.28 -10.24
C ASP A 211 -10.49 -13.98 -8.74
N VAL A 212 -10.22 -12.71 -8.40
CA VAL A 212 -10.14 -12.20 -7.03
C VAL A 212 -11.52 -11.77 -6.58
N ARG A 213 -12.01 -12.34 -5.49
CA ARG A 213 -13.23 -11.94 -4.82
C ARG A 213 -12.96 -10.87 -3.76
N ARG A 214 -11.98 -11.11 -2.88
CA ARG A 214 -11.68 -10.29 -1.69
C ARG A 214 -10.21 -9.89 -1.65
N ILE A 215 -9.92 -8.72 -1.09
CA ILE A 215 -8.56 -8.24 -0.85
C ILE A 215 -8.28 -8.10 0.65
N TYR A 216 -7.11 -8.58 1.06
CA TYR A 216 -6.51 -8.46 2.39
C TYR A 216 -5.28 -7.53 2.29
N PRO A 217 -5.44 -6.20 2.50
CA PRO A 217 -4.35 -5.25 2.31
C PRO A 217 -3.40 -5.22 3.51
N ALA A 218 -2.15 -4.81 3.31
CA ALA A 218 -1.25 -4.60 4.44
C ALA A 218 -1.69 -3.46 5.36
N HIS A 219 -2.49 -2.51 4.88
CA HIS A 219 -3.02 -1.41 5.69
C HIS A 219 -4.50 -1.19 5.45
N GLY A 220 -5.22 -0.97 6.56
CA GLY A 220 -6.66 -0.71 6.57
C GLY A 220 -7.53 -1.98 6.63
N PRO A 221 -8.85 -1.83 6.48
CA PRO A 221 -9.80 -2.93 6.59
C PRO A 221 -9.75 -3.90 5.40
N VAL A 222 -10.40 -5.05 5.57
CA VAL A 222 -10.65 -6.00 4.48
C VAL A 222 -11.52 -5.36 3.41
N VAL A 223 -11.25 -5.69 2.14
CA VAL A 223 -12.04 -5.22 0.99
C VAL A 223 -12.81 -6.40 0.42
N GLU A 224 -14.14 -6.38 0.60
CA GLU A 224 -15.02 -7.48 0.16
C GLU A 224 -15.27 -7.51 -1.36
N ASP A 225 -15.19 -6.36 -2.04
CA ASP A 225 -15.28 -6.26 -3.50
C ASP A 225 -13.89 -5.97 -4.10
N GLY A 226 -13.08 -7.04 -4.20
CA GLY A 226 -11.75 -6.99 -4.78
C GLY A 226 -11.72 -6.45 -6.21
N PRO A 227 -12.59 -6.93 -7.13
CA PRO A 227 -12.63 -6.44 -8.51
C PRO A 227 -12.91 -4.95 -8.60
N ALA A 228 -13.86 -4.41 -7.82
CA ALA A 228 -14.13 -2.99 -7.80
C ALA A 228 -12.93 -2.18 -7.30
N LYS A 229 -12.25 -2.64 -6.24
CA LYS A 229 -11.09 -1.93 -5.69
C LYS A 229 -9.90 -1.90 -6.65
N ILE A 230 -9.64 -2.99 -7.39
CA ILE A 230 -8.61 -3.02 -8.43
C ILE A 230 -8.94 -2.00 -9.54
N ARG A 231 -10.20 -1.97 -10.01
CA ARG A 231 -10.64 -1.00 -11.02
C ARG A 231 -10.49 0.44 -10.53
N GLU A 232 -10.94 0.74 -9.31
CA GLU A 232 -10.80 2.05 -8.67
C GLU A 232 -9.34 2.51 -8.66
N TYR A 233 -8.41 1.63 -8.30
CA TYR A 233 -6.98 1.92 -8.27
C TYR A 233 -6.41 2.23 -9.67
N ILE A 234 -6.81 1.48 -10.70
CA ILE A 234 -6.43 1.74 -12.09
C ILE A 234 -6.98 3.10 -12.55
N GLU A 235 -8.26 3.34 -12.34
CA GLU A 235 -8.95 4.56 -12.75
C GLU A 235 -8.37 5.80 -12.07
N HIS A 236 -8.05 5.70 -10.77
CA HIS A 236 -7.42 6.77 -10.01
C HIS A 236 -6.06 7.18 -10.60
N ARG A 237 -5.21 6.21 -11.01
CA ARG A 237 -3.92 6.52 -11.66
C ARG A 237 -4.10 7.14 -13.03
N LEU A 238 -5.03 6.61 -13.83
CA LEU A 238 -5.31 7.19 -15.15
C LEU A 238 -5.88 8.61 -15.05
N LEU A 239 -6.71 8.88 -14.04
CA LEU A 239 -7.20 10.23 -13.75
C LEU A 239 -6.04 11.17 -13.40
N ARG A 240 -5.16 10.75 -12.49
CA ARG A 240 -4.01 11.56 -12.07
C ARG A 240 -3.08 11.87 -13.24
N GLU A 241 -2.83 10.89 -14.11
CA GLU A 241 -2.02 11.09 -15.32
C GLU A 241 -2.63 12.18 -16.24
N ARG A 242 -3.94 12.12 -16.49
CA ARG A 242 -4.63 13.14 -17.30
C ARG A 242 -4.49 14.54 -16.71
N GLN A 243 -4.69 14.67 -15.40
CA GLN A 243 -4.53 15.95 -14.70
C GLN A 243 -3.10 16.49 -14.81
N ILE A 244 -2.09 15.62 -14.67
CA ILE A 244 -0.68 16.04 -14.79
C ILE A 244 -0.38 16.55 -16.20
N LEU A 245 -0.82 15.84 -17.23
CA LEU A 245 -0.61 16.26 -18.62
C LEU A 245 -1.29 17.60 -18.94
N GLU A 246 -2.49 17.83 -18.42
CA GLU A 246 -3.19 19.11 -18.55
C GLU A 246 -2.37 20.25 -17.94
N VAL A 247 -1.87 20.08 -16.71
CA VAL A 247 -1.04 21.10 -16.05
C VAL A 247 0.29 21.33 -16.76
N VAL A 248 0.93 20.26 -17.27
CA VAL A 248 2.17 20.38 -18.06
C VAL A 248 1.90 21.16 -19.36
N GLY A 249 0.77 20.91 -20.04
CA GLY A 249 0.38 21.62 -21.26
C GLY A 249 0.14 23.12 -21.09
N GLU A 250 -0.18 23.59 -19.89
CA GLU A 250 -0.33 25.01 -19.56
C GLU A 250 1.00 25.75 -19.32
N GLY A 251 2.14 25.06 -19.40
CA GLY A 251 3.47 25.65 -19.22
C GLY A 251 3.90 25.89 -17.76
N ARG A 252 3.11 25.40 -16.78
CA ARG A 252 3.41 25.46 -15.33
C ARG A 252 3.84 24.11 -14.78
N ALA A 253 5.03 23.68 -15.17
CA ALA A 253 5.37 22.27 -15.11
C ALA A 253 6.55 21.94 -14.18
N THR A 254 6.59 22.52 -12.97
CA THR A 254 7.47 22.01 -11.91
C THR A 254 6.67 21.08 -11.01
N ILE A 255 7.31 20.08 -10.39
CA ILE A 255 6.62 19.18 -9.45
C ILE A 255 5.87 19.97 -8.36
N PRO A 256 6.47 20.99 -7.70
CA PRO A 256 5.73 21.81 -6.73
C PRO A 256 4.51 22.51 -7.32
N GLY A 257 4.61 23.07 -8.53
CA GLY A 257 3.48 23.76 -9.18
C GLY A 257 2.35 22.80 -9.58
N ILE A 258 2.70 21.58 -10.00
CA ILE A 258 1.72 20.53 -10.28
C ILE A 258 1.04 20.07 -8.99
N VAL A 259 1.80 19.90 -7.90
CA VAL A 259 1.24 19.55 -6.59
C VAL A 259 0.27 20.62 -6.10
N GLU A 260 0.68 21.89 -6.12
CA GLU A 260 -0.15 23.02 -5.71
C GLU A 260 -1.50 23.06 -6.46
N LYS A 261 -1.48 22.80 -7.77
CA LYS A 261 -2.70 22.80 -8.58
C LYS A 261 -3.59 21.58 -8.38
N ILE A 262 -3.04 20.36 -8.46
CA ILE A 262 -3.86 19.13 -8.46
C ILE A 262 -4.21 18.68 -7.02
N TYR A 263 -3.43 19.11 -6.02
CA TYR A 263 -3.61 18.72 -4.61
C TYR A 263 -3.97 19.94 -3.73
N ALA A 264 -4.58 20.98 -4.30
CA ALA A 264 -4.95 22.21 -3.60
C ALA A 264 -5.83 21.99 -2.35
N GLU A 265 -6.69 20.97 -2.37
CA GLU A 265 -7.57 20.63 -1.24
C GLU A 265 -6.98 19.57 -0.30
N VAL A 266 -5.79 19.05 -0.62
CA VAL A 266 -5.10 18.06 0.21
C VAL A 266 -4.24 18.79 1.25
N SER A 267 -4.26 18.29 2.49
CA SER A 267 -3.44 18.81 3.59
C SER A 267 -1.97 18.97 3.17
N PRO A 268 -1.31 20.11 3.49
CA PRO A 268 0.11 20.33 3.20
C PRO A 268 1.04 19.24 3.77
N ALA A 269 0.65 18.58 4.86
CA ALA A 269 1.40 17.46 5.44
C ALA A 269 1.55 16.28 4.47
N LEU A 270 0.67 16.15 3.47
CA LEU A 270 0.68 15.09 2.46
C LEU A 270 1.32 15.54 1.13
N HIS A 271 1.75 16.80 1.01
CA HIS A 271 2.31 17.32 -0.25
C HIS A 271 3.63 16.64 -0.62
N VAL A 272 4.38 16.12 0.35
CA VAL A 272 5.58 15.31 0.08
C VAL A 272 5.20 14.00 -0.64
N ALA A 273 4.18 13.29 -0.15
CA ALA A 273 3.69 12.07 -0.80
C ALA A 273 3.04 12.39 -2.17
N ALA A 274 2.34 13.53 -2.27
CA ALA A 274 1.79 14.01 -3.53
C ALA A 274 2.89 14.30 -4.57
N ALA A 275 4.01 14.92 -4.15
CA ALA A 275 5.16 15.18 -5.00
C ALA A 275 5.78 13.89 -5.53
N MET A 276 5.93 12.87 -4.68
CA MET A 276 6.39 11.54 -5.11
C MET A 276 5.43 10.91 -6.13
N SER A 277 4.12 11.05 -5.92
CA SER A 277 3.12 10.59 -6.89
C SER A 277 3.28 11.32 -8.23
N VAL A 278 3.38 12.65 -8.22
CA VAL A 278 3.59 13.44 -9.44
C VAL A 278 4.87 13.04 -10.16
N GLU A 279 5.98 12.90 -9.44
CA GLU A 279 7.26 12.47 -10.00
C GLU A 279 7.15 11.11 -10.67
N SER A 280 6.53 10.11 -10.01
CA SER A 280 6.34 8.78 -10.58
C SER A 280 5.55 8.79 -11.89
N HIS A 281 4.54 9.67 -12.00
CA HIS A 281 3.77 9.88 -13.23
C HIS A 281 4.61 10.52 -14.33
N LEU A 282 5.36 11.58 -14.00
CA LEU A 282 6.20 12.27 -14.98
C LEU A 282 7.29 11.35 -15.54
N ARG A 283 7.93 10.53 -14.69
CA ARG A 283 8.91 9.52 -15.12
C ARG A 283 8.30 8.45 -16.03
N ALA A 284 7.09 7.98 -15.72
CA ALA A 284 6.40 7.03 -16.60
C ALA A 284 6.02 7.66 -17.94
N LEU A 285 5.54 8.91 -17.94
CA LEU A 285 5.22 9.65 -19.15
C LEU A 285 6.46 9.96 -20.00
N GLU A 286 7.60 10.23 -19.36
CA GLU A 286 8.90 10.44 -20.03
C GLU A 286 9.39 9.16 -20.71
N LYS A 287 9.32 8.02 -20.01
CA LYS A 287 9.60 6.70 -20.58
C LYS A 287 8.70 6.37 -21.77
N ALA A 288 7.46 6.87 -21.76
CA ALA A 288 6.50 6.74 -22.86
C ALA A 288 6.68 7.80 -23.97
N GLY A 289 7.65 8.72 -23.85
CA GLY A 289 7.93 9.76 -24.84
C GLY A 289 6.86 10.85 -24.92
N ARG A 290 6.08 11.07 -23.86
CA ARG A 290 4.97 12.05 -23.82
C ARG A 290 5.34 13.37 -23.16
N VAL A 291 6.33 13.34 -22.29
CA VAL A 291 6.91 14.52 -21.64
C VAL A 291 8.44 14.40 -21.64
N ARG A 292 9.12 15.52 -21.40
CA ARG A 292 10.57 15.57 -21.20
C ARG A 292 10.92 16.43 -20.00
N GLU A 293 11.93 16.03 -19.23
CA GLU A 293 12.51 16.87 -18.18
C GLU A 293 13.54 17.85 -18.75
N ARG A 294 13.44 19.12 -18.35
CA ARG A 294 14.44 20.16 -18.57
C ARG A 294 15.02 20.59 -17.22
N LEU A 295 16.28 20.23 -17.00
CA LEU A 295 17.03 20.63 -15.80
C LEU A 295 17.30 22.13 -15.80
N ILE A 296 17.07 22.78 -14.66
CA ILE A 296 17.37 24.20 -14.43
C ILE A 296 18.34 24.30 -13.26
N SER A 297 19.50 24.92 -13.48
CA SER A 297 20.48 25.11 -12.41
C SER A 297 19.90 25.97 -11.30
N GLY A 298 19.99 25.49 -10.05
CA GLY A 298 19.53 26.23 -8.86
C GLY A 298 18.01 26.36 -8.71
N ALA A 299 17.21 25.63 -9.49
CA ALA A 299 15.75 25.67 -9.43
C ALA A 299 15.13 24.28 -9.69
N PRO A 300 13.85 24.07 -9.35
CA PRO A 300 13.15 22.84 -9.72
C PRO A 300 13.16 22.63 -11.24
N SER A 301 13.36 21.38 -11.67
CA SER A 301 13.23 20.99 -13.07
C SER A 301 11.86 21.36 -13.64
N ARG A 302 11.82 21.66 -14.93
CA ARG A 302 10.58 21.86 -15.68
C ARG A 302 10.29 20.66 -16.56
N TRP A 303 9.01 20.37 -16.72
CA TRP A 303 8.52 19.30 -17.58
C TRP A 303 7.80 19.91 -18.78
N GLU A 304 7.95 19.34 -19.96
CA GLU A 304 7.32 19.85 -21.18
C GLU A 304 6.69 18.70 -21.93
N LEU A 305 5.57 18.93 -22.62
CA LEU A 305 5.03 17.95 -23.57
C LEU A 305 6.03 17.74 -24.72
N VAL A 306 6.09 16.50 -25.23
CA VAL A 306 6.88 16.13 -26.42
C VAL A 306 5.99 16.09 -27.65
#